data_AF-A0A524L9E9-F1
#
_entry.id   AF-A0A524L9E9-F1
#
_cell.length_a   1.000
_cell.length_b   1.000
_cell.length_c   1.000
_cell.angle_alpha   90.00
_cell.angle_beta   90.00
_cell.angle_gamma   90.00
#
_symmetry.space_group_name_H-M   'P 1'
#
loop_
_entity.id
_entity.type
_entity.pdbx_description
1 polymer ?
#
loop_
_entity_poly.entity_id
_entity_poly.type
_entity_poly.pdbx_seq_one_letter_code
_entity_poly.pdbx_strand_id
1 'polypeptide(L)'
;MKTCASCGKANNPTRKYCTRCGKLLIIVKDDKPSPTPIPEVKPTTSASEDQYVRSDTVKATTDDVWVRPSQVSRDRVRASSSSSGKSEFEKAKEVFARAEGIGFEEPTGSGVIEPRMLRASEVRELMGEGAVISQEPAPPAQPEPRVIPTPAPAIVPTPAPTLPPASPAPSQVNSSPPLVAEPTPSPTPIPAATPVPPVETAPPTAPVITPTKPIAPVPMAPSASSINLDARVPEIEDILSHVTEPEDLQDSKIKDLVASLTTQHAEHRKVKEDLANVSARLDEFVRSCQNDSEVKRIYYESLSDQERFARQEYESAKKEYERVDKRRKKEVSALEDRVKNVERNISKSQDSVMKRISELDKVREKIAELQTGGS
;
A
#
# COMPACT_ATOMS: atom_id res chain seq x y z
N MET A 1 -12.98 -13.46 32.44
CA MET A 1 -11.66 -12.77 32.44
C MET A 1 -10.60 -13.74 32.95
N LYS A 2 -9.35 -13.66 32.48
CA LYS A 2 -8.26 -14.51 33.00
C LYS A 2 -7.54 -13.77 34.12
N THR A 3 -7.28 -14.42 35.25
CA THR A 3 -6.46 -13.86 36.33
C THR A 3 -5.02 -14.33 36.17
N CYS A 4 -4.07 -13.42 36.36
CA CYS A 4 -2.66 -13.80 36.31
C CYS A 4 -2.28 -14.61 37.56
N ALA A 5 -1.76 -15.82 37.38
CA ALA A 5 -1.31 -16.67 38.49
C ALA A 5 -0.19 -16.05 39.34
N SER A 6 0.60 -15.12 38.78
CA SER A 6 1.70 -14.49 39.51
C SER A 6 1.35 -13.20 40.25
N CYS A 7 0.36 -12.43 39.79
CA CYS A 7 0.04 -11.13 40.42
C CYS A 7 -1.44 -10.92 40.76
N GLY A 8 -2.30 -11.93 40.51
CA GLY A 8 -3.72 -11.93 40.88
C GLY A 8 -4.62 -10.98 40.07
N LYS A 9 -4.07 -10.13 39.20
CA LYS A 9 -4.87 -9.15 38.44
C LYS A 9 -5.64 -9.79 37.28
N ALA A 10 -6.88 -9.36 37.13
CA ALA A 10 -7.72 -9.68 35.98
C ALA A 10 -7.16 -9.09 34.68
N ASN A 11 -7.22 -9.87 33.60
CA ASN A 11 -6.75 -9.52 32.27
C ASN A 11 -7.80 -9.89 31.21
N ASN A 12 -7.69 -9.23 30.05
CA ASN A 12 -8.52 -9.52 28.89
C ASN A 12 -8.27 -10.98 28.41
N PRO A 13 -9.31 -11.82 28.24
CA PRO A 13 -9.15 -13.24 27.92
C PRO A 13 -8.37 -13.55 26.63
N THR A 14 -8.29 -12.60 25.68
CA THR A 14 -7.56 -12.75 24.41
C THR A 14 -6.06 -12.50 24.53
N ARG A 15 -5.58 -11.87 25.61
CA ARG A 15 -4.13 -11.59 25.78
C ARG A 15 -3.37 -12.85 26.17
N LYS A 16 -2.22 -13.05 25.52
CA LYS A 16 -1.27 -14.13 25.83
C LYS A 16 -0.45 -13.85 27.10
N TYR A 17 -0.21 -12.58 27.44
CA TYR A 17 0.63 -12.14 28.55
C TYR A 17 -0.10 -11.18 29.50
N CYS A 18 0.26 -11.21 30.78
CA CYS A 18 -0.28 -10.31 31.79
C CYS A 18 0.20 -8.86 31.55
N THR A 19 -0.73 -7.92 31.47
CA THR A 19 -0.42 -6.48 31.31
C THR A 19 0.47 -5.89 32.40
N ARG A 20 0.49 -6.47 33.61
CA ARG A 20 1.21 -5.89 34.75
C ARG A 20 2.59 -6.50 34.98
N CYS A 21 2.74 -7.81 34.80
CA CYS A 21 3.99 -8.51 35.09
C CYS A 21 4.59 -9.26 33.90
N GLY A 22 3.98 -9.19 32.71
CA GLY A 22 4.50 -9.79 31.48
C GLY A 22 4.44 -11.31 31.39
N LYS A 23 4.07 -12.03 32.45
CA LYS A 23 4.01 -13.51 32.44
C LYS A 23 2.87 -14.06 31.58
N LEU A 24 3.10 -15.22 30.96
CA LEU A 24 2.13 -15.96 30.14
C LEU A 24 0.86 -16.27 30.96
N LEU A 25 -0.30 -15.89 30.39
CA LEU A 25 -1.62 -16.18 30.95
C LEU A 25 -2.19 -17.51 30.45
N ILE A 26 -1.56 -18.09 29.42
CA ILE A 26 -1.94 -19.37 28.85
C ILE A 26 -0.87 -20.36 29.28
N ILE A 27 -1.19 -21.18 30.28
CA ILE A 27 -0.45 -22.41 30.53
C ILE A 27 -0.83 -23.31 29.38
N VAL A 28 0.04 -23.39 28.37
CA VAL A 28 -0.07 -24.46 27.38
C VAL A 28 0.19 -25.72 28.18
N LYS A 29 -0.88 -26.45 28.53
CA LYS A 29 -0.71 -27.85 28.91
C LYS A 29 -0.14 -28.49 27.66
N ASP A 30 1.15 -28.81 27.71
CA ASP A 30 1.77 -29.73 26.77
C ASP A 30 1.10 -31.09 27.01
N ASP A 31 -0.11 -31.26 26.47
CA ASP A 31 -0.73 -32.56 26.27
C ASP A 31 0.08 -33.24 25.17
N LYS A 32 1.24 -33.77 25.57
CA LYS A 32 2.04 -34.70 24.80
C LYS A 32 1.09 -35.85 24.42
N PRO A 33 0.76 -36.05 23.13
CA PRO A 33 -0.16 -37.10 22.75
C PRO A 33 0.42 -38.44 23.19
N SER A 34 -0.32 -39.12 24.06
CA SER A 34 -0.04 -40.52 24.43
C SER A 34 -0.02 -41.34 23.15
N PRO A 35 1.05 -42.11 22.87
CA PRO A 35 1.15 -42.86 21.63
C PRO A 35 0.06 -43.92 21.58
N THR A 36 -0.84 -43.79 20.61
CA THR A 36 -1.79 -44.84 20.23
C THR A 36 -1.00 -45.99 19.61
N PRO A 37 -1.24 -47.26 20.01
CA PRO A 37 -0.54 -48.40 19.45
C PRO A 37 -0.89 -48.58 17.96
N ILE A 38 0.12 -48.52 17.10
CA ILE A 38 0.03 -48.80 15.66
C ILE A 38 0.09 -50.33 15.50
N PRO A 39 -0.87 -50.97 14.80
CA PRO A 39 -0.80 -52.39 14.51
C PRO A 39 0.35 -52.69 13.52
N GLU A 40 1.15 -53.67 13.91
CA GLU A 40 2.34 -54.20 13.24
C GLU A 40 1.97 -54.84 11.90
N VAL A 41 2.43 -54.24 10.79
CA VAL A 41 2.33 -54.84 9.45
C VAL A 41 3.74 -55.22 8.99
N LYS A 42 3.91 -56.53 8.76
CA LYS A 42 5.11 -57.19 8.23
C LYS A 42 5.61 -56.58 6.91
N PRO A 43 6.94 -56.54 6.68
CA PRO A 43 7.53 -56.05 5.45
C PRO A 43 7.53 -57.15 4.37
N THR A 44 7.08 -56.79 3.16
CA THR A 44 7.34 -57.58 1.95
C THR A 44 8.19 -56.75 0.99
N THR A 45 9.40 -57.24 0.76
CA THR A 45 10.38 -56.85 -0.25
C THR A 45 9.90 -57.15 -1.68
N SER A 46 10.04 -56.16 -2.58
CA SER A 46 10.33 -56.27 -4.03
C SER A 46 10.35 -54.86 -4.63
N ALA A 47 11.50 -54.25 -4.98
CA ALA A 47 12.25 -54.43 -6.22
C ALA A 47 11.51 -53.92 -7.49
N SER A 48 11.82 -52.66 -7.86
CA SER A 48 11.86 -52.06 -9.21
C SER A 48 12.19 -50.57 -8.99
N GLU A 49 13.44 -50.12 -9.05
CA GLU A 49 14.21 -49.91 -10.29
C GLU A 49 13.35 -49.24 -11.37
N ASP A 50 13.08 -47.93 -11.18
CA ASP A 50 12.77 -47.05 -12.29
C ASP A 50 13.71 -45.85 -12.28
N GLN A 51 14.63 -45.98 -13.23
CA GLN A 51 15.72 -45.12 -13.62
C GLN A 51 15.13 -43.85 -14.24
N TYR A 52 15.05 -42.77 -13.47
CA TYR A 52 14.70 -41.46 -14.03
C TYR A 52 15.90 -40.93 -14.83
N VAL A 53 15.93 -41.30 -16.11
CA VAL A 53 16.78 -40.71 -17.15
C VAL A 53 16.44 -39.23 -17.23
N ARG A 54 17.27 -38.42 -16.59
CA ARG A 54 17.27 -36.96 -16.74
C ARG A 54 18.41 -36.61 -17.70
N SER A 55 18.11 -36.70 -18.98
CA SER A 55 18.98 -36.21 -20.04
C SER A 55 18.39 -34.95 -20.67
N ASP A 56 19.33 -34.11 -21.12
CA ASP A 56 19.22 -32.96 -22.02
C ASP A 56 19.01 -31.60 -21.34
N THR A 57 20.08 -30.98 -20.84
CA THR A 57 21.06 -30.14 -21.57
C THR A 57 20.44 -28.90 -22.21
N VAL A 58 20.30 -27.85 -21.41
CA VAL A 58 20.47 -26.48 -21.89
C VAL A 58 21.70 -25.91 -21.19
N LYS A 59 22.85 -25.97 -21.89
CA LYS A 59 24.04 -25.20 -21.54
C LYS A 59 23.72 -23.72 -21.76
N ALA A 60 23.28 -23.03 -20.72
CA ALA A 60 23.46 -21.59 -20.65
C ALA A 60 24.92 -21.34 -20.25
N THR A 61 25.82 -21.30 -21.23
CA THR A 61 27.17 -20.73 -21.05
C THR A 61 27.05 -19.21 -21.02
N THR A 62 26.57 -18.69 -19.91
CA THR A 62 27.01 -17.38 -19.44
C THR A 62 28.19 -17.67 -18.53
N ASP A 63 29.40 -17.43 -19.02
CA ASP A 63 30.62 -17.38 -18.22
C ASP A 63 30.52 -16.20 -17.25
N ASP A 64 29.60 -16.33 -16.29
CA ASP A 64 29.39 -15.36 -15.23
C ASP A 64 30.44 -15.63 -14.16
N VAL A 65 31.66 -15.19 -14.47
CA VAL A 65 32.75 -15.12 -13.53
C VAL A 65 32.31 -14.15 -12.45
N TRP A 66 31.97 -14.68 -11.27
CA TRP A 66 31.68 -13.89 -10.09
C TRP A 66 32.92 -13.08 -9.71
N VAL A 67 33.06 -11.89 -10.27
CA VAL A 67 34.14 -10.95 -9.96
C VAL A 67 33.92 -10.44 -8.54
N ARG A 68 34.86 -10.74 -7.64
CA ARG A 68 34.82 -10.18 -6.28
C ARG A 68 34.92 -8.66 -6.37
N PRO A 69 34.20 -7.87 -5.55
CA PRO A 69 34.23 -6.41 -5.60
C PRO A 69 35.63 -5.78 -5.56
N SER A 70 36.64 -6.48 -5.04
CA SER A 70 38.05 -6.06 -5.00
C SER A 70 38.81 -6.22 -6.32
N GLN A 71 38.29 -6.95 -7.30
CA GLN A 71 38.91 -7.22 -8.61
C GLN A 71 38.39 -6.30 -9.73
N VAL A 72 37.38 -5.47 -9.46
CA VAL A 72 36.97 -4.42 -10.39
C VAL A 72 38.02 -3.30 -10.31
N SER A 73 38.92 -3.26 -11.29
CA SER A 73 39.89 -2.17 -11.42
C SER A 73 39.15 -0.84 -11.45
N ARG A 74 39.48 0.05 -10.51
CA ARG A 74 38.87 1.38 -10.29
C ARG A 74 39.06 2.36 -11.47
N ASP A 75 39.58 1.89 -12.60
CA ASP A 75 40.22 2.69 -13.64
C ASP A 75 39.32 3.01 -14.85
N ARG A 76 38.02 2.75 -14.71
CA ARG A 76 36.98 3.15 -15.68
C ARG A 76 35.86 3.95 -15.05
N VAL A 77 36.17 4.72 -14.00
CA VAL A 77 35.37 5.92 -13.72
C VAL A 77 35.62 6.87 -14.88
N ARG A 78 34.77 6.76 -15.90
CA ARG A 78 34.62 7.75 -16.96
C ARG A 78 34.47 9.07 -16.21
N ALA A 79 35.50 9.91 -16.28
CA ALA A 79 35.41 11.29 -15.84
C ALA A 79 34.33 11.93 -16.72
N SER A 80 33.08 11.85 -16.28
CA SER A 80 32.04 12.74 -16.76
C SER A 80 32.57 14.11 -16.43
N SER A 81 32.93 14.84 -17.48
CA SER A 81 33.28 16.24 -17.43
C SER A 81 32.36 16.93 -16.44
N SER A 82 32.96 17.69 -15.54
CA SER A 82 32.29 18.58 -14.60
C SER A 82 31.52 19.65 -15.38
N SER A 83 30.41 19.28 -15.99
CA SER A 83 29.39 20.25 -16.36
C SER A 83 28.89 20.82 -15.05
N SER A 84 29.07 22.12 -14.85
CA SER A 84 28.43 22.91 -13.80
C SER A 84 26.92 23.01 -14.07
N GLY A 85 26.29 21.87 -14.36
CA GLY A 85 24.87 21.73 -14.53
C GLY A 85 24.26 21.71 -13.15
N LYS A 86 23.34 22.64 -12.92
CA LYS A 86 22.41 22.66 -11.80
C LYS A 86 22.01 21.23 -11.42
N SER A 87 22.15 20.90 -10.13
CA SER A 87 21.76 19.57 -9.62
C SER A 87 20.32 19.25 -10.02
N GLU A 88 19.95 17.98 -10.17
CA GLU A 88 18.56 17.62 -10.52
C GLU A 88 17.54 18.26 -9.57
N PHE A 89 17.90 18.43 -8.30
CA PHE A 89 17.11 19.14 -7.31
C PHE A 89 16.91 20.64 -7.63
N GLU A 90 17.94 21.28 -8.17
CA GLU A 90 17.91 22.68 -8.58
C GLU A 90 17.16 22.87 -9.89
N LYS A 91 17.26 21.90 -10.83
CA LYS A 91 16.39 21.84 -12.01
C LYS A 91 14.92 21.68 -11.63
N ALA A 92 14.62 20.81 -10.66
CA ALA A 92 13.25 20.64 -10.17
C ALA A 92 12.71 21.95 -9.54
N LYS A 93 13.52 22.62 -8.70
CA LYS A 93 13.17 23.94 -8.15
C LYS A 93 12.89 25.00 -9.22
N GLU A 94 13.70 25.03 -10.27
CA GLU A 94 13.52 25.99 -11.37
C GLU A 94 12.23 25.71 -12.16
N VAL A 95 11.86 24.44 -12.34
CA VAL A 95 10.59 24.05 -12.97
C VAL A 95 9.39 24.45 -12.11
N PHE A 96 9.45 24.23 -10.78
CA PHE A 96 8.37 24.66 -9.87
C PHE A 96 8.23 26.18 -9.80
N ALA A 97 9.35 26.91 -9.73
CA ALA A 97 9.32 28.38 -9.74
C ALA A 97 8.77 28.94 -11.07
N ARG A 98 9.05 28.25 -12.19
CA ARG A 98 8.49 28.62 -13.50
C ARG A 98 7.00 28.30 -13.61
N ALA A 99 6.53 27.23 -12.97
CA ALA A 99 5.12 26.89 -12.91
C ALA A 99 4.31 27.87 -12.03
N GLU A 100 4.88 28.37 -10.92
CA GLU A 100 4.26 29.43 -10.11
C GLU A 100 4.22 30.78 -10.83
N GLY A 101 5.23 31.09 -11.65
CA GLY A 101 5.28 32.32 -12.45
C GLY A 101 4.32 32.34 -13.64
N ILE A 102 3.93 31.17 -14.15
CA ILE A 102 2.84 31.03 -15.12
C ILE A 102 1.54 30.87 -14.33
N GLY A 103 1.16 31.93 -13.62
CA GLY A 103 -0.19 32.04 -13.09
C GLY A 103 -1.15 31.90 -14.26
N PHE A 104 -2.05 30.92 -14.18
CA PHE A 104 -3.21 30.85 -15.06
C PHE A 104 -4.04 32.12 -14.79
N GLU A 105 -3.80 33.16 -15.59
CA GLU A 105 -4.58 34.38 -15.56
C GLU A 105 -5.95 34.03 -16.16
N GLU A 106 -6.87 33.64 -15.28
CA GLU A 106 -8.24 33.27 -15.61
C GLU A 106 -8.96 34.54 -16.12
N PRO A 107 -9.40 34.59 -17.40
CA PRO A 107 -9.89 35.82 -18.02
C PRO A 107 -11.28 36.29 -17.52
N THR A 108 -11.75 35.79 -16.38
CA THR A 108 -13.10 36.11 -15.88
C THR A 108 -13.19 36.18 -14.36
N GLY A 109 -12.44 37.12 -13.77
CA GLY A 109 -12.74 37.84 -12.51
C GLY A 109 -13.78 37.29 -11.53
N SER A 110 -13.65 36.04 -11.08
CA SER A 110 -14.42 35.51 -9.94
C SER A 110 -13.46 34.83 -8.98
N GLY A 111 -12.78 35.68 -8.20
CA GLY A 111 -11.82 35.24 -7.20
C GLY A 111 -12.50 34.54 -6.04
N VAL A 112 -12.71 33.23 -6.14
CA VAL A 112 -12.59 32.24 -5.06
C VAL A 112 -12.29 30.89 -5.72
N ILE A 113 -11.01 30.50 -5.74
CA ILE A 113 -10.63 29.12 -6.09
C ILE A 113 -10.95 28.27 -4.85
N GLU A 114 -12.15 27.71 -4.81
CA GLU A 114 -12.45 26.61 -3.90
C GLU A 114 -11.55 25.44 -4.30
N PRO A 115 -10.75 24.84 -3.39
CA PRO A 115 -9.85 23.74 -3.71
C PRO A 115 -10.67 22.48 -4.01
N ARG A 116 -11.25 22.42 -5.20
CA ARG A 116 -11.93 21.26 -5.72
C ARG A 116 -10.85 20.24 -6.02
N MET A 117 -10.79 19.19 -5.20
CA MET A 117 -9.92 18.05 -5.47
C MET A 117 -10.20 17.55 -6.89
N LEU A 118 -9.21 17.69 -7.78
CA LEU A 118 -9.26 17.20 -9.15
C LEU A 118 -9.73 15.75 -9.12
N ARG A 119 -10.75 15.43 -9.92
CA ARG A 119 -11.19 14.03 -10.02
C ARG A 119 -10.07 13.24 -10.69
N ALA A 120 -9.89 11.98 -10.29
CA ALA A 120 -8.87 11.11 -10.87
C ALA A 120 -8.94 10.99 -12.41
N SER A 121 -10.09 11.32 -13.01
CA SER A 121 -10.27 11.44 -14.45
C SER A 121 -9.52 12.62 -15.07
N GLU A 122 -9.49 13.79 -14.42
CA GLU A 122 -8.81 14.99 -14.93
C GLU A 122 -7.28 14.86 -14.80
N VAL A 123 -6.79 14.20 -13.75
CA VAL A 123 -5.35 13.96 -13.56
C VAL A 123 -4.78 13.04 -14.66
N ARG A 124 -5.58 12.09 -15.15
CA ARG A 124 -5.18 11.18 -16.24
C ARG A 124 -5.17 11.88 -17.61
N GLU A 125 -6.07 12.83 -17.83
CA GLU A 125 -6.12 13.65 -19.05
C GLU A 125 -4.91 14.59 -19.11
N LEU A 126 -4.59 15.24 -17.98
CA LEU A 126 -3.44 16.16 -17.86
C LEU A 126 -2.08 15.47 -18.09
N MET A 127 -1.95 14.18 -17.73
CA MET A 127 -0.73 13.40 -18.01
C MET A 127 -0.74 12.73 -19.39
N GLY A 128 -1.89 12.65 -20.07
CA GLY A 128 -2.02 12.05 -21.40
C GLY A 128 -1.72 13.02 -22.54
N GLU A 129 -2.00 14.31 -22.38
CA GLU A 129 -1.90 15.30 -23.46
C GLU A 129 -0.50 15.89 -23.68
N GLY A 130 0.48 15.55 -22.84
CA GLY A 130 1.86 16.05 -22.95
C GLY A 130 2.82 15.22 -23.82
N ALA A 131 2.39 14.08 -24.39
CA ALA A 131 3.31 13.07 -24.93
C ALA A 131 3.14 12.71 -26.41
N VAL A 132 2.47 13.54 -27.23
CA VAL A 132 2.42 13.33 -28.69
C VAL A 132 2.72 14.63 -29.45
N ILE A 133 4.00 15.04 -29.41
CA ILE A 133 4.60 15.79 -30.53
C ILE A 133 5.39 14.77 -31.33
N SER A 134 4.69 14.03 -32.20
CA SER A 134 5.32 13.28 -33.29
C SER A 134 5.80 14.31 -34.32
N GLN A 135 7.12 14.46 -34.43
CA GLN A 135 7.74 14.99 -35.65
C GLN A 135 7.55 13.94 -36.75
N GLU A 136 6.56 14.15 -37.60
CA GLU A 136 6.37 13.37 -38.83
C GLU A 136 7.15 14.04 -39.98
N PRO A 137 8.11 13.35 -40.64
CA PRO A 137 8.83 13.89 -41.77
C PRO A 137 7.98 13.85 -43.04
N ALA A 138 7.96 14.98 -43.74
CA ALA A 138 7.19 15.21 -44.97
C ALA A 138 7.47 14.17 -46.08
N PRO A 139 6.42 13.58 -46.69
CA PRO A 139 6.54 12.88 -47.98
C PRO A 139 6.30 13.84 -49.17
N PRO A 140 6.93 13.59 -50.33
CA PRO A 140 6.80 14.44 -51.50
C PRO A 140 5.48 14.24 -52.24
N ALA A 141 5.06 15.30 -52.93
CA ALA A 141 3.82 15.47 -53.65
C ALA A 141 3.57 14.42 -54.76
N GLN A 142 2.32 13.93 -54.83
CA GLN A 142 1.71 13.33 -56.03
C GLN A 142 0.20 13.62 -56.07
N PRO A 143 -0.45 13.53 -57.26
CA PRO A 143 -1.52 14.44 -57.66
C PRO A 143 -2.93 13.94 -57.34
N GLU A 144 -3.83 14.92 -57.30
CA GLU A 144 -5.26 14.86 -57.02
C GLU A 144 -6.05 13.74 -57.73
N PRO A 145 -6.96 13.07 -56.99
CA PRO A 145 -8.14 12.45 -57.56
C PRO A 145 -9.43 13.20 -57.17
N ARG A 146 -10.32 13.25 -58.17
CA ARG A 146 -11.64 13.87 -58.22
C ARG A 146 -12.55 13.61 -57.00
N VAL A 147 -13.21 14.69 -56.59
CA VAL A 147 -14.36 14.73 -55.67
C VAL A 147 -15.58 14.02 -56.30
N ILE A 148 -16.14 13.05 -55.59
CA ILE A 148 -17.51 12.54 -55.79
C ILE A 148 -18.30 12.90 -54.52
N PRO A 149 -19.51 13.50 -54.62
CA PRO A 149 -20.29 13.87 -53.44
C PRO A 149 -20.95 12.65 -52.79
N THR A 150 -20.72 12.49 -51.49
CA THR A 150 -21.40 11.53 -50.59
C THR A 150 -22.79 12.06 -50.20
N PRO A 151 -23.86 11.26 -50.27
CA PRO A 151 -25.21 11.69 -49.88
C PRO A 151 -25.41 11.68 -48.35
N ALA A 152 -26.29 12.57 -47.91
CA ALA A 152 -26.67 12.85 -46.52
C ALA A 152 -27.23 11.62 -45.75
N PRO A 153 -27.02 11.54 -44.42
CA PRO A 153 -27.62 10.49 -43.60
C PRO A 153 -29.10 10.75 -43.33
N ALA A 154 -29.90 9.71 -43.52
CA ALA A 154 -31.32 9.66 -43.19
C ALA A 154 -31.55 9.60 -41.67
N ILE A 155 -32.53 10.39 -41.22
CA ILE A 155 -33.03 10.46 -39.85
C ILE A 155 -33.80 9.18 -39.53
N VAL A 156 -33.39 8.46 -38.49
CA VAL A 156 -34.10 7.29 -37.94
C VAL A 156 -34.96 7.76 -36.74
N PRO A 157 -36.24 7.38 -36.63
CA PRO A 157 -37.08 7.78 -35.50
C PRO A 157 -36.87 6.89 -34.27
N THR A 158 -36.88 7.55 -33.12
CA THR A 158 -36.84 7.02 -31.74
C THR A 158 -38.04 6.12 -31.42
N PRO A 159 -37.86 4.91 -30.86
CA PRO A 159 -38.97 4.12 -30.34
C PRO A 159 -39.38 4.54 -28.91
N ALA A 160 -40.70 4.54 -28.68
CA ALA A 160 -41.37 4.88 -27.42
C ALA A 160 -41.23 3.79 -26.34
N PRO A 161 -41.33 4.13 -25.04
CA PRO A 161 -41.20 3.18 -23.94
C PRO A 161 -42.47 2.34 -23.73
N THR A 162 -42.28 1.02 -23.72
CA THR A 162 -43.32 0.01 -23.43
C THR A 162 -43.54 -0.14 -21.92
N LEU A 163 -44.80 -0.07 -21.50
CA LEU A 163 -45.27 -0.31 -20.13
C LEU A 163 -45.14 -1.80 -19.71
N PRO A 164 -44.94 -2.12 -18.42
CA PRO A 164 -44.91 -3.50 -17.94
C PRO A 164 -46.32 -4.09 -17.75
N PRO A 165 -46.52 -5.41 -17.93
CA PRO A 165 -47.80 -6.06 -17.70
C PRO A 165 -48.03 -6.41 -16.22
N ALA A 166 -49.26 -6.21 -15.78
CA ALA A 166 -49.79 -6.65 -14.50
C ALA A 166 -49.87 -8.19 -14.42
N SER A 167 -49.43 -8.76 -13.30
CA SER A 167 -49.51 -10.18 -13.00
C SER A 167 -50.74 -10.48 -12.12
N PRO A 168 -51.57 -11.49 -12.42
CA PRO A 168 -52.82 -11.76 -11.70
C PRO A 168 -52.61 -12.66 -10.47
N ALA A 169 -53.48 -12.43 -9.49
CA ALA A 169 -53.66 -13.20 -8.26
C ALA A 169 -54.08 -14.66 -8.52
N PRO A 170 -53.71 -15.62 -7.65
CA PRO A 170 -54.32 -16.94 -7.64
C PRO A 170 -55.44 -17.05 -6.59
N SER A 171 -56.58 -17.54 -7.05
CA SER A 171 -57.72 -17.97 -6.24
C SER A 171 -57.46 -19.30 -5.54
N GLN A 172 -57.98 -19.38 -4.31
CA GLN A 172 -58.27 -20.58 -3.53
C GLN A 172 -59.15 -21.57 -4.30
N VAL A 173 -58.98 -22.89 -4.13
CA VAL A 173 -60.02 -23.82 -3.60
C VAL A 173 -59.40 -25.18 -3.15
N ASN A 174 -59.95 -25.70 -2.04
CA ASN A 174 -60.25 -27.10 -1.72
C ASN A 174 -59.22 -28.08 -1.04
N SER A 175 -59.47 -28.28 0.26
CA SER A 175 -59.91 -29.54 0.91
C SER A 175 -58.92 -30.69 1.25
N SER A 176 -58.58 -30.74 2.55
CA SER A 176 -58.38 -31.85 3.54
C SER A 176 -58.68 -33.32 3.14
N PRO A 177 -58.14 -34.39 3.83
CA PRO A 177 -57.97 -34.51 5.31
C PRO A 177 -56.71 -35.33 5.79
N PRO A 178 -56.59 -35.91 7.02
CA PRO A 178 -55.74 -35.39 8.11
C PRO A 178 -54.70 -36.39 8.73
N LEU A 179 -53.93 -35.89 9.72
CA LEU A 179 -53.06 -36.57 10.72
C LEU A 179 -51.73 -37.12 10.18
N VAL A 180 -50.55 -36.79 10.71
CA VAL A 180 -50.07 -36.97 12.09
C VAL A 180 -49.09 -35.85 12.47
N ALA A 181 -49.18 -35.37 13.71
CA ALA A 181 -48.38 -34.30 14.27
C ALA A 181 -46.98 -34.78 14.69
N GLU A 182 -45.95 -34.04 14.26
CA GLU A 182 -44.62 -34.04 14.87
C GLU A 182 -44.25 -32.57 15.18
N PRO A 183 -43.81 -32.22 16.41
CA PRO A 183 -43.64 -30.83 16.82
C PRO A 183 -42.31 -30.27 16.31
N THR A 184 -42.38 -29.47 15.24
CA THR A 184 -41.26 -28.64 14.78
C THR A 184 -41.11 -27.41 15.70
N PRO A 185 -39.90 -27.07 16.17
CA PRO A 185 -39.69 -25.93 17.06
C PRO A 185 -39.91 -24.60 16.33
N SER A 186 -40.57 -23.69 17.06
CA SER A 186 -40.89 -22.31 16.72
C SER A 186 -39.68 -21.53 16.19
N PRO A 187 -39.77 -20.84 15.04
CA PRO A 187 -38.77 -19.86 14.65
C PRO A 187 -38.94 -18.58 15.49
N THR A 188 -37.87 -18.21 16.19
CA THR A 188 -37.68 -16.92 16.85
C THR A 188 -37.80 -15.78 15.83
N PRO A 189 -38.58 -14.72 16.09
CA PRO A 189 -38.65 -13.57 15.20
C PRO A 189 -37.29 -12.85 15.16
N ILE A 190 -36.69 -12.80 13.97
CA ILE A 190 -35.52 -11.98 13.67
C ILE A 190 -36.00 -10.53 13.55
N PRO A 191 -35.43 -9.56 14.31
CA PRO A 191 -35.78 -8.16 14.16
C PRO A 191 -35.37 -7.65 12.77
N ALA A 192 -36.30 -6.95 12.13
CA ALA A 192 -36.12 -6.28 10.85
C ALA A 192 -34.91 -5.34 10.91
N ALA A 193 -33.87 -5.66 10.13
CA ALA A 193 -32.74 -4.77 9.93
C ALA A 193 -33.15 -3.67 8.95
N THR A 194 -33.22 -2.45 9.46
CA THR A 194 -33.25 -1.21 8.68
C THR A 194 -32.07 -1.19 7.71
N PRO A 195 -32.28 -0.96 6.40
CA PRO A 195 -31.18 -0.84 5.44
C PRO A 195 -30.42 0.46 5.73
N VAL A 196 -29.21 0.33 6.27
CA VAL A 196 -28.26 1.43 6.38
C VAL A 196 -27.64 1.63 4.98
N PRO A 197 -27.63 2.84 4.42
CA PRO A 197 -27.02 3.10 3.12
C PRO A 197 -25.51 2.78 3.14
N PRO A 198 -24.93 2.40 1.98
CA PRO A 198 -23.50 2.10 1.88
C PRO A 198 -22.70 3.37 2.21
N VAL A 199 -22.04 3.36 3.37
CA VAL A 199 -20.99 4.33 3.68
C VAL A 199 -19.78 3.97 2.84
N GLU A 200 -19.67 4.63 1.69
CA GLU A 200 -18.48 4.68 0.86
C GLU A 200 -17.36 5.27 1.71
N THR A 201 -16.59 4.39 2.34
CA THR A 201 -15.45 4.76 3.18
C THR A 201 -14.33 5.15 2.23
N ALA A 202 -14.24 6.44 1.96
CA ALA A 202 -13.10 7.03 1.26
C ALA A 202 -11.81 6.58 1.98
N PRO A 203 -10.75 6.20 1.24
CA PRO A 203 -9.47 5.86 1.84
C PRO A 203 -8.98 7.05 2.68
N PRO A 204 -8.42 6.82 3.87
CA PRO A 204 -7.91 7.91 4.70
C PRO A 204 -6.83 8.64 3.91
N THR A 205 -7.13 9.88 3.52
CA THR A 205 -6.17 10.81 2.94
C THR A 205 -5.01 10.93 3.92
N ALA A 206 -3.87 10.33 3.57
CA ALA A 206 -2.67 10.43 4.39
C ALA A 206 -2.37 11.92 4.64
N PRO A 207 -2.18 12.36 5.89
CA PRO A 207 -1.83 13.75 6.15
C PRO A 207 -0.48 14.02 5.47
N VAL A 208 -0.51 14.91 4.47
CA VAL A 208 0.70 15.46 3.86
C VAL A 208 1.32 16.36 4.91
N ILE A 209 2.17 15.77 5.77
CA ILE A 209 3.01 16.51 6.69
C ILE A 209 4.11 17.13 5.84
N THR A 210 3.89 18.34 5.34
CA THR A 210 4.98 19.13 4.75
C THR A 210 6.06 19.29 5.83
N PRO A 211 7.29 18.84 5.59
CA PRO A 211 8.37 18.98 6.55
C PRO A 211 8.63 20.47 6.72
N THR A 212 8.12 21.04 7.82
CA THR A 212 8.37 22.42 8.19
C THR A 212 9.86 22.52 8.44
N LYS A 213 10.57 23.13 7.48
CA LYS A 213 12.00 23.39 7.54
C LYS A 213 12.31 23.95 8.93
N PRO A 214 13.24 23.35 9.70
CA PRO A 214 13.62 23.88 11.01
C PRO A 214 14.02 25.34 10.82
N ILE A 215 13.24 26.25 11.40
CA ILE A 215 13.59 27.66 11.45
C ILE A 215 14.89 27.69 12.24
N ALA A 216 16.00 27.93 11.54
CA ALA A 216 17.29 28.13 12.17
C ALA A 216 17.09 29.23 13.23
N PRO A 217 17.50 29.00 14.50
CA PRO A 217 17.33 30.00 15.54
C PRO A 217 18.06 31.25 15.08
N VAL A 218 17.29 32.30 14.79
CA VAL A 218 17.83 33.62 14.47
C VAL A 218 18.73 33.99 15.64
N PRO A 219 20.01 34.35 15.41
CA PRO A 219 20.89 34.77 16.48
C PRO A 219 20.28 36.02 17.11
N MET A 220 19.70 35.86 18.30
CA MET A 220 19.29 36.98 19.13
C MET A 220 20.57 37.72 19.51
N ALA A 221 20.85 38.80 18.78
CA ALA A 221 21.89 39.73 19.15
C ALA A 221 21.54 40.27 20.55
N PRO A 222 22.42 40.12 21.55
CA PRO A 222 22.18 40.68 22.87
C PRO A 222 22.23 42.21 22.73
N SER A 223 21.07 42.86 22.80
CA SER A 223 20.95 44.31 22.95
C SER A 223 21.65 44.70 24.26
N ALA A 224 22.89 45.16 24.14
CA ALA A 224 23.78 45.55 25.23
C ALA A 224 23.44 46.92 25.84
N SER A 225 22.15 47.26 25.98
CA SER A 225 21.73 48.61 26.32
C SER A 225 20.80 48.63 27.53
N SER A 226 21.37 49.07 28.66
CA SER A 226 20.73 49.42 29.96
C SER A 226 21.04 48.45 31.09
N ILE A 227 22.30 48.46 31.53
CA ILE A 227 22.64 48.04 32.90
C ILE A 227 21.97 49.07 33.80
N ASN A 228 20.83 48.71 34.39
CA ASN A 228 20.19 49.49 35.44
C ASN A 228 21.15 49.50 36.65
N LEU A 229 22.02 50.53 36.72
CA LEU A 229 22.92 50.75 37.86
C LEU A 229 22.17 51.05 39.16
N ASP A 230 20.85 51.28 39.10
CA ASP A 230 20.03 51.65 40.26
C ASP A 230 19.47 50.46 41.04
N ALA A 231 19.83 49.24 40.65
CA ALA A 231 19.52 48.06 41.46
C ALA A 231 20.53 47.94 42.60
N ARG A 232 20.36 48.78 43.63
CA ARG A 232 21.03 48.62 44.93
C ARG A 232 20.85 47.18 45.38
N VAL A 233 21.96 46.53 45.69
CA VAL A 233 21.98 45.14 46.15
C VAL A 233 21.60 45.16 47.64
N PRO A 234 20.44 44.62 48.04
CA PRO A 234 19.99 44.67 49.44
C PRO A 234 21.03 44.10 50.42
N GLU A 235 21.79 43.10 49.97
CA GLU A 235 22.87 42.49 50.75
C GLU A 235 24.04 43.45 51.03
N ILE A 236 24.30 44.42 50.15
CA ILE A 236 25.35 45.43 50.36
C ILE A 236 24.84 46.51 51.32
N GLU A 237 23.56 46.89 51.25
CA GLU A 237 22.95 47.83 52.20
C GLU A 237 22.95 47.26 53.64
N ASP A 238 22.70 45.97 53.78
CA ASP A 238 22.79 45.26 55.07
C ASP A 238 24.21 45.35 55.64
N ILE A 239 25.24 45.05 54.82
CA ILE A 239 26.65 45.16 55.25
C ILE A 239 27.00 46.60 55.65
N LEU A 240 26.58 47.60 54.87
CA LEU A 240 26.84 49.01 55.16
C LEU A 240 26.14 49.48 56.44
N SER A 241 24.99 48.89 56.80
CA SER A 241 24.28 49.24 58.04
C SER A 241 25.04 48.86 59.32
N HIS A 242 26.03 47.97 59.22
CA HIS A 242 26.87 47.56 60.34
C HIS A 242 28.04 48.52 60.60
N VAL A 243 28.31 49.46 59.70
CA VAL A 243 29.35 50.49 59.87
C VAL A 243 28.78 51.60 60.76
N THR A 244 29.17 51.61 62.04
CA THR A 244 28.58 52.48 63.07
C THR A 244 29.08 53.92 63.00
N GLU A 245 30.35 54.12 62.63
CA GLU A 245 30.98 55.44 62.50
C GLU A 245 30.95 55.92 61.04
N PRO A 246 30.36 57.09 60.73
CA PRO A 246 30.23 57.59 59.35
C PRO A 246 31.58 57.95 58.71
N GLU A 247 32.62 58.13 59.52
CA GLU A 247 33.99 58.43 59.09
C GLU A 247 34.66 57.22 58.44
N ASP A 248 34.35 56.00 58.90
CA ASP A 248 34.87 54.76 58.33
C ASP A 248 34.34 54.53 56.90
N LEU A 249 33.14 55.03 56.58
CA LEU A 249 32.62 55.02 55.21
C LEU A 249 33.45 55.90 54.25
N GLN A 250 34.30 56.80 54.77
CA GLN A 250 35.21 57.60 53.97
C GLN A 250 36.54 56.90 53.68
N ASP A 251 36.88 55.83 54.41
CA ASP A 251 38.09 55.04 54.20
C ASP A 251 38.15 54.51 52.76
N SER A 252 39.29 54.73 52.10
CA SER A 252 39.46 54.38 50.69
C SER A 252 39.36 52.87 50.46
N LYS A 253 39.83 52.04 51.40
CA LYS A 253 39.76 50.58 51.26
C LYS A 253 38.33 50.10 51.42
N ILE A 254 37.56 50.67 52.34
CA ILE A 254 36.13 50.35 52.49
C ILE A 254 35.38 50.68 51.20
N LYS A 255 35.62 51.85 50.60
CA LYS A 255 35.03 52.22 49.30
C LYS A 255 35.40 51.26 48.18
N ASP A 256 36.67 50.89 48.06
CA ASP A 256 37.15 49.95 47.04
C ASP A 256 36.52 48.56 47.20
N LEU A 257 36.40 48.07 48.44
CA LEU A 257 35.74 46.81 48.76
C LEU A 257 34.25 46.84 48.41
N VAL A 258 33.54 47.92 48.74
CA VAL A 258 32.12 48.09 48.41
C VAL A 258 31.91 48.15 46.90
N ALA A 259 32.78 48.85 46.16
CA ALA A 259 32.72 48.89 44.70
C ALA A 259 33.01 47.50 44.07
N SER A 260 34.00 46.78 44.59
CA SER A 260 34.31 45.41 44.17
C SER A 260 33.15 44.45 44.44
N LEU A 261 32.57 44.49 45.64
CA LEU A 261 31.42 43.68 46.02
C LEU A 261 30.20 43.98 45.14
N THR A 262 29.93 45.26 44.86
CA THR A 262 28.86 45.67 43.94
C THR A 262 29.04 45.09 42.55
N THR A 263 30.28 45.11 42.03
CA THR A 263 30.63 44.53 40.74
C THR A 263 30.43 43.01 40.74
N GLN A 264 30.91 42.31 41.77
CA GLN A 264 30.73 40.86 41.92
C GLN A 264 29.24 40.46 42.00
N HIS A 265 28.40 41.21 42.71
CA HIS A 265 26.96 40.95 42.74
C HIS A 265 26.28 41.20 41.39
N ALA A 266 26.72 42.20 40.62
CA ALA A 266 26.24 42.42 39.27
C ALA A 266 26.63 41.25 38.34
N GLU A 267 27.89 40.81 38.40
CA GLU A 267 28.38 39.64 37.65
C GLU A 267 27.62 38.37 38.04
N HIS A 268 27.42 38.11 39.33
CA HIS A 268 26.68 36.96 39.81
C HIS A 268 25.23 36.95 39.31
N ARG A 269 24.54 38.11 39.33
CA ARG A 269 23.18 38.23 38.76
C ARG A 269 23.17 37.92 37.27
N LYS A 270 24.12 38.47 36.51
CA LYS A 270 24.25 38.21 35.08
C LYS A 270 24.49 36.74 34.77
N VAL A 271 25.44 36.10 35.46
CA VAL A 271 25.74 34.67 35.29
C VAL A 271 24.52 33.81 35.65
N LYS A 272 23.76 34.17 36.68
CA LYS A 272 22.53 33.46 37.06
C LYS A 272 21.43 33.59 36.00
N GLU A 273 21.29 34.77 35.39
CA GLU A 273 20.38 34.99 34.26
C GLU A 273 20.82 34.20 33.02
N ASP A 274 22.11 34.24 32.67
CA ASP A 274 22.68 33.47 31.58
C ASP A 274 22.48 31.96 31.79
N LEU A 275 22.67 31.47 33.01
CA LEU A 275 22.40 30.07 33.39
C LEU A 275 20.93 29.71 33.15
N ALA A 276 20.00 30.54 33.61
CA ALA A 276 18.56 30.31 33.42
C ALA A 276 18.18 30.30 31.93
N ASN A 277 18.72 31.23 31.15
CA ASN A 277 18.49 31.32 29.71
C ASN A 277 19.03 30.10 28.95
N VAL A 278 20.26 29.67 29.26
CA VAL A 278 20.85 28.47 28.65
C VAL A 278 20.08 27.22 29.03
N SER A 279 19.67 27.07 30.30
CA SER A 279 18.85 25.96 30.76
C SER A 279 17.54 25.90 29.99
N ALA A 280 16.80 27.00 29.92
CA ALA A 280 15.51 27.05 29.22
C ALA A 280 15.64 26.69 27.73
N ARG A 281 16.71 27.17 27.06
CA ARG A 281 16.98 26.84 25.66
C ARG A 281 17.30 25.36 25.46
N LEU A 282 18.08 24.76 26.36
CA LEU A 282 18.41 23.34 26.30
C LEU A 282 17.18 22.47 26.60
N ASP A 283 16.35 22.85 27.56
CA ASP A 283 15.11 22.14 27.89
C ASP A 283 14.10 22.17 26.72
N GLU A 284 13.99 23.32 26.04
CA GLU A 284 13.21 23.42 24.79
C GLU A 284 13.75 22.50 23.69
N PHE A 285 15.07 22.48 23.51
CA PHE A 285 15.69 21.60 22.51
C PHE A 285 15.47 20.12 22.82
N VAL A 286 15.59 19.71 24.09
CA VAL A 286 15.31 18.34 24.52
C VAL A 286 13.85 17.96 24.24
N ARG A 287 12.89 18.84 24.58
CA ARG A 287 11.46 18.62 24.27
C ARG A 287 11.21 18.50 22.77
N SER A 288 11.85 19.35 21.97
CA SER A 288 11.76 19.29 20.50
C SER A 288 12.28 17.96 19.95
N CYS A 289 13.44 17.49 20.40
CA CYS A 289 13.99 16.19 20.02
C CYS A 289 13.10 15.02 20.44
N GLN A 290 12.51 15.08 21.64
CA GLN A 290 11.56 14.06 22.10
C GLN A 290 10.33 13.99 21.18
N ASN A 291 9.74 15.14 20.87
CA ASN A 291 8.59 15.21 19.96
C ASN A 291 8.92 14.67 18.56
N ASP A 292 10.06 15.05 17.98
CA ASP A 292 10.51 14.53 16.68
C ASP A 292 10.70 13.01 16.70
N SER A 293 11.29 12.47 17.78
CA SER A 293 11.47 11.02 17.93
C SER A 293 10.14 10.26 18.05
N GLU A 294 9.17 10.81 18.77
CA GLU A 294 7.84 10.21 18.93
C GLU A 294 7.04 10.25 17.63
N VAL A 295 7.09 11.37 16.90
CA VAL A 295 6.46 11.48 15.57
C VAL A 295 7.04 10.44 14.61
N LYS A 296 8.37 10.29 14.58
CA LYS A 296 9.05 9.27 13.75
C LYS A 296 8.69 7.85 14.18
N ARG A 297 8.55 7.58 15.49
CA ARG A 297 8.10 6.28 16.01
C ARG A 297 6.69 5.94 15.53
N ILE A 298 5.74 6.87 15.67
CA ILE A 298 4.35 6.69 15.22
C ILE A 298 4.30 6.45 13.71
N TYR A 299 5.09 7.21 12.93
CA TYR A 299 5.18 7.03 11.49
C TYR A 299 5.70 5.65 11.09
N TYR A 300 6.76 5.17 11.77
CA TYR A 300 7.29 3.82 11.58
C TYR A 300 6.26 2.74 11.91
N GLU A 301 5.53 2.87 13.02
CA GLU A 301 4.47 1.93 13.41
C GLU A 301 3.35 1.86 12.35
N SER A 302 2.93 3.01 11.82
CA SER A 302 1.95 3.10 10.73
C SER A 302 2.42 2.38 9.46
N LEU A 303 3.66 2.62 9.03
CA LEU A 303 4.25 1.93 7.88
C LEU A 303 4.35 0.41 8.10
N SER A 304 4.71 -0.02 9.31
CA SER A 304 4.79 -1.45 9.65
C SER A 304 3.42 -2.13 9.58
N ASP A 305 2.36 -1.45 10.06
CA ASP A 305 0.99 -1.94 9.94
C ASP A 305 0.54 -2.01 8.47
N GLN A 306 0.86 -0.99 7.66
CA GLN A 306 0.55 -0.97 6.23
C GLN A 306 1.25 -2.13 5.49
N GLU A 307 2.52 -2.37 5.78
CA GLU A 307 3.27 -3.50 5.22
C GLU A 307 2.63 -4.84 5.59
N ARG A 308 2.21 -5.00 6.85
CA ARG A 308 1.52 -6.21 7.32
C ARG A 308 0.22 -6.45 6.55
N PHE A 309 -0.59 -5.42 6.34
CA PHE A 309 -1.84 -5.54 5.57
C PHE A 309 -1.58 -5.87 4.10
N ALA A 310 -0.64 -5.19 3.46
CA ALA A 310 -0.26 -5.46 2.08
C ALA A 310 0.22 -6.91 1.88
N ARG A 311 1.01 -7.44 2.83
CA ARG A 311 1.43 -8.86 2.82
C ARG A 311 0.24 -9.81 2.97
N GLN A 312 -0.71 -9.50 3.84
CA GLN A 312 -1.91 -10.31 4.04
C GLN A 312 -2.80 -10.35 2.79
N GLU A 313 -3.00 -9.20 2.13
CA GLU A 313 -3.75 -9.09 0.89
C GLU A 313 -3.08 -9.86 -0.24
N TYR A 314 -1.76 -9.74 -0.39
CA TYR A 314 -0.97 -10.50 -1.36
C TYR A 314 -1.13 -12.01 -1.17
N GLU A 315 -0.97 -12.50 0.07
CA GLU A 315 -1.14 -13.94 0.36
C GLU A 315 -2.57 -14.43 0.11
N SER A 316 -3.57 -13.58 0.35
CA SER A 316 -4.97 -13.90 0.07
C SER A 316 -5.23 -13.98 -1.45
N ALA A 317 -4.73 -12.99 -2.22
CA ALA A 317 -4.83 -12.97 -3.67
C ALA A 317 -4.10 -14.15 -4.32
N LYS A 318 -2.90 -14.49 -3.82
CA LYS A 318 -2.13 -15.67 -4.26
C LYS A 318 -2.92 -16.97 -4.07
N LYS A 319 -3.56 -17.15 -2.91
CA LYS A 319 -4.40 -18.33 -2.65
C LYS A 319 -5.62 -18.40 -3.55
N GLU A 320 -6.26 -17.28 -3.86
CA GLU A 320 -7.36 -17.23 -4.83
C GLU A 320 -6.88 -17.61 -6.24
N TYR A 321 -5.76 -17.02 -6.69
CA TYR A 321 -5.14 -17.36 -7.96
C TYR A 321 -4.85 -18.86 -8.08
N GLU A 322 -4.23 -19.47 -7.06
CA GLU A 322 -3.95 -20.90 -7.04
C GLU A 322 -5.24 -21.76 -7.09
N ARG A 323 -6.33 -21.32 -6.44
CA ARG A 323 -7.64 -21.99 -6.52
C ARG A 323 -8.23 -21.92 -7.93
N VAL A 324 -8.20 -20.75 -8.55
CA VAL A 324 -8.69 -20.54 -9.92
C VAL A 324 -7.85 -21.31 -10.94
N ASP A 325 -6.52 -21.29 -10.82
CA ASP A 325 -5.62 -22.04 -11.70
C ASP A 325 -5.86 -23.55 -11.61
N LYS A 326 -6.05 -24.08 -10.40
CA LYS A 326 -6.44 -25.49 -10.19
C LYS A 326 -7.78 -25.82 -10.84
N ARG A 327 -8.78 -24.92 -10.75
CA ARG A 327 -10.08 -25.11 -11.43
C ARG A 327 -9.90 -25.10 -12.94
N ARG A 328 -9.19 -24.12 -13.49
CA ARG A 328 -8.88 -24.01 -14.93
C ARG A 328 -8.25 -25.30 -15.44
N LYS A 329 -7.20 -25.79 -14.77
CA LYS A 329 -6.51 -27.03 -15.14
C LYS A 329 -7.45 -28.24 -15.19
N LYS A 330 -8.35 -28.37 -14.21
CA LYS A 330 -9.35 -29.45 -14.19
C LYS A 330 -10.34 -29.35 -15.34
N GLU A 331 -10.89 -28.16 -15.59
CA GLU A 331 -11.85 -27.93 -16.68
C GLU A 331 -11.23 -28.15 -18.05
N VAL A 332 -10.01 -27.66 -18.27
CA VAL A 332 -9.24 -27.88 -19.50
C VAL A 332 -8.99 -29.36 -19.72
N SER A 333 -8.47 -30.09 -18.72
CA SER A 333 -8.24 -31.54 -18.82
C SER A 333 -9.53 -32.30 -19.14
N ALA A 334 -10.65 -31.95 -18.50
CA ALA A 334 -11.94 -32.59 -18.77
C ALA A 334 -12.44 -32.33 -20.20
N LEU A 335 -12.22 -31.13 -20.74
CA LEU A 335 -12.54 -30.81 -22.13
C LEU A 335 -11.62 -31.53 -23.11
N GLU A 336 -10.32 -31.61 -22.84
CA GLU A 336 -9.36 -32.37 -23.65
C GLU A 336 -9.75 -33.85 -23.73
N ASP A 337 -10.16 -34.46 -22.62
CA ASP A 337 -10.64 -35.85 -22.60
C ASP A 337 -11.92 -36.03 -23.42
N ARG A 338 -12.85 -35.06 -23.36
CA ARG A 338 -14.07 -35.07 -24.18
C ARG A 338 -13.74 -34.94 -25.66
N VAL A 339 -12.80 -34.06 -26.05
CA VAL A 339 -12.33 -33.91 -27.43
C VAL A 339 -11.76 -35.24 -27.93
N LYS A 340 -10.82 -35.84 -27.18
CA LYS A 340 -10.24 -37.15 -27.53
C LYS A 340 -11.29 -38.26 -27.66
N ASN A 341 -12.36 -38.21 -26.86
CA ASN A 341 -13.44 -39.18 -26.96
C ASN A 341 -14.31 -38.96 -28.22
N VAL A 342 -14.64 -37.70 -28.53
CA VAL A 342 -15.37 -37.34 -29.75
C VAL A 342 -14.56 -37.71 -31.00
N GLU A 343 -13.26 -37.39 -31.03
CA GLU A 343 -12.35 -37.78 -32.12
C GLU A 343 -12.35 -39.29 -32.36
N ARG A 344 -12.23 -40.10 -31.29
CA ARG A 344 -12.32 -41.57 -31.39
C ARG A 344 -13.65 -42.05 -31.97
N ASN A 345 -14.77 -41.41 -31.61
CA ASN A 345 -16.09 -41.75 -32.15
C ASN A 345 -16.23 -41.35 -33.63
N ILE A 346 -15.66 -40.21 -34.02
CA ILE A 346 -15.59 -39.77 -35.41
C ILE A 346 -14.80 -40.79 -36.23
N SER A 347 -13.60 -41.18 -35.79
CA SER A 347 -12.77 -42.19 -36.48
C SER A 347 -13.51 -43.51 -36.67
N LYS A 348 -14.16 -44.05 -35.62
CA LYS A 348 -14.98 -45.28 -35.73
C LYS A 348 -16.13 -45.14 -36.74
N SER A 349 -16.78 -43.98 -36.76
CA SER A 349 -17.87 -43.71 -37.71
C SER A 349 -17.35 -43.60 -39.14
N GLN A 350 -16.20 -42.95 -39.34
CA GLN A 350 -15.50 -42.88 -40.63
C GLN A 350 -15.12 -44.27 -41.13
N ASP A 351 -14.53 -45.12 -40.28
CA ASP A 351 -14.19 -46.50 -40.63
C ASP A 351 -15.43 -47.32 -41.03
N SER A 352 -16.55 -47.13 -40.32
CA SER A 352 -17.82 -47.79 -40.62
C SER A 352 -18.40 -47.34 -41.97
N VAL A 353 -18.32 -46.04 -42.29
CA VAL A 353 -18.72 -45.48 -43.59
C VAL A 353 -17.83 -46.02 -44.71
N MET A 354 -16.51 -46.00 -44.53
CA MET A 354 -15.55 -46.53 -45.51
C MET A 354 -15.78 -48.01 -45.79
N LYS A 355 -16.06 -48.80 -44.75
CA LYS A 355 -16.44 -50.21 -44.90
C LYS A 355 -17.71 -50.37 -45.73
N ARG A 356 -18.74 -49.55 -45.48
CA ARG A 356 -20.00 -49.61 -46.22
C ARG A 356 -19.84 -49.21 -47.69
N ILE A 357 -19.01 -48.20 -47.97
CA ILE A 357 -18.67 -47.80 -49.34
C ILE A 357 -18.02 -48.98 -50.07
N SER A 358 -17.01 -49.62 -49.46
CA SER A 358 -16.36 -50.80 -50.04
C SER A 358 -17.32 -51.98 -50.29
N GLU A 359 -18.29 -52.22 -49.39
CA GLU A 359 -19.34 -53.21 -49.61
C GLU A 359 -20.24 -52.86 -50.81
N LEU A 360 -20.64 -51.60 -50.95
CA LEU A 360 -21.47 -51.13 -52.06
C LEU A 360 -20.74 -51.20 -53.40
N ASP A 361 -19.44 -50.88 -53.43
CA ASP A 361 -18.63 -50.98 -54.64
C ASP A 361 -18.53 -52.42 -55.14
N LYS A 362 -18.35 -53.40 -54.23
CA LYS A 362 -18.40 -54.84 -54.56
C LYS A 362 -19.75 -55.26 -55.11
N VAL A 363 -20.85 -54.70 -54.62
CA VAL A 363 -22.20 -54.98 -55.16
C VAL A 363 -22.35 -54.40 -56.56
N ARG A 364 -21.88 -53.16 -56.78
CA ARG A 364 -21.90 -52.53 -58.11
C ARG A 364 -21.08 -53.30 -59.13
N GLU A 365 -19.91 -53.80 -58.75
CA GLU A 365 -19.06 -54.65 -59.58
C GLU A 365 -19.78 -55.95 -59.99
N LYS A 366 -20.40 -56.66 -59.03
CA LYS A 366 -21.21 -57.86 -59.33
C LYS A 366 -22.39 -57.58 -60.25
N ILE A 367 -23.06 -56.44 -60.10
CA ILE A 367 -24.15 -56.05 -61.01
C ILE A 367 -23.61 -55.82 -62.42
N ALA A 368 -22.45 -55.17 -62.56
CA ALA A 368 -21.82 -54.95 -63.85
C ALA A 368 -21.40 -56.27 -64.53
N GLU A 369 -20.85 -57.22 -63.77
CA GLU A 369 -20.51 -58.58 -64.26
C GLU A 369 -21.76 -59.34 -64.76
N LEU A 370 -22.87 -59.28 -64.01
CA LEU A 370 -24.13 -59.91 -64.42
C LEU A 370 -24.73 -59.27 -65.69
N GLN A 371 -24.50 -57.98 -65.90
CA GLN A 371 -24.96 -57.26 -67.09
C GLN A 371 -24.09 -57.56 -68.32
N THR A 372 -22.79 -57.79 -68.16
CA THR A 372 -21.86 -58.08 -69.28
C THR A 372 -21.82 -59.56 -69.66
N GLY A 373 -22.05 -60.48 -68.72
CA GLY A 373 -22.03 -61.92 -68.96
C GLY A 373 -23.32 -62.54 -69.51
N GLY A 374 -24.39 -61.74 -69.70
CA GLY A 374 -25.69 -62.20 -70.21
C GLY A 374 -25.95 -61.89 -71.70
N SER A 375 -24.95 -61.38 -72.42
CA SER A 375 -24.93 -61.27 -73.89
C SER A 375 -24.01 -62.32 -74.47
#